data_AF-A0A6I5P6K1-F1
#
_entry.id   AF-A0A6I5P6K1-F1
#
_cell.length_a   1.000
_cell.length_b   1.000
_cell.length_c   1.000
_cell.angle_alpha   90.00
_cell.angle_beta   90.00
_cell.angle_gamma   90.00
#
_symmetry.space_group_name_H-M   'P 1'
#
loop_
_entity.id
_entity.type
_entity.pdbx_description
1 polymer ?
#
loop_
_entity_poly.entity_id
_entity_poly.type
_entity_poly.pdbx_seq_one_letter_code
_entity_poly.pdbx_strand_id
1 'polypeptide(L)' 'MAAKKEFRGYVPADLNRIIRAVTALKNGDRDWSLSDVLTEALEDWLAKPENRALIEKHNLGDFQDADESD' A
#
# COMPACT_ATOMS: atom_id res chain seq x y z
N MET A 1 -3.81 8.59 -19.47
CA MET A 1 -3.12 7.84 -18.41
C MET A 1 -4.06 7.84 -17.21
N ALA A 2 -4.40 6.67 -16.66
CA ALA A 2 -5.27 6.62 -15.48
C ALA A 2 -4.60 7.39 -14.33
N ALA A 3 -5.36 8.23 -13.61
CA ALA A 3 -4.83 8.97 -12.47
C ALA A 3 -4.29 7.96 -11.44
N LYS A 4 -3.07 8.18 -10.96
CA LYS A 4 -2.48 7.33 -9.91
C LYS A 4 -3.38 7.48 -8.69
N LYS A 5 -4.03 6.39 -8.25
CA LYS A 5 -4.91 6.43 -7.07
C LYS A 5 -4.06 6.74 -5.84
N GLU A 6 -4.42 7.82 -5.15
CA GLU A 6 -3.76 8.24 -3.92
C GLU A 6 -4.64 7.87 -2.73
N PHE A 7 -4.04 7.32 -1.68
CA PHE A 7 -4.72 7.10 -0.41
C PHE A 7 -3.93 7.77 0.71
N ARG A 8 -4.65 8.25 1.73
CA ARG A 8 -4.04 8.87 2.91
C ARG A 8 -4.18 7.94 4.09
N GLY A 9 -3.06 7.59 4.70
CA GLY A 9 -2.99 6.76 5.89
C GLY A 9 -2.30 7.50 7.03
N TYR A 10 -2.68 7.19 8.26
CA TYR A 10 -1.94 7.62 9.44
C TYR A 10 -0.83 6.61 9.73
N VAL A 11 0.40 7.11 9.92
CA VAL A 11 1.55 6.30 10.30
C VAL A 11 2.11 6.87 11.62
N PRO A 12 2.21 6.05 12.68
CA PRO A 12 2.88 6.44 13.92
C PRO A 12 4.30 6.99 13.67
N ALA A 13 4.73 7.96 14.48
CA ALA A 13 5.97 8.70 14.24
C ALA A 13 7.23 7.82 14.33
N ASP A 14 7.23 6.86 15.25
CA ASP A 14 8.27 5.84 15.40
C ASP A 14 8.33 4.92 14.17
N LEU A 15 7.19 4.44 13.69
CA LEU A 15 7.12 3.62 12.49
C LEU A 15 7.57 4.38 11.23
N ASN A 16 7.18 5.65 11.09
CA ASN A 16 7.62 6.52 10.00
C ASN A 16 9.15 6.71 9.98
N ARG A 17 9.80 6.78 11.14
CA ARG A 17 11.28 6.83 11.22
C ARG A 17 11.89 5.54 10.69
N ILE A 18 11.34 4.39 11.07
CA ILE A 18 11.82 3.08 10.62
C ILE A 18 11.64 2.95 9.11
N ILE A 19 10.46 3.29 8.58
CA ILE A 19 10.18 3.23 7.13
C ILE A 19 11.22 4.04 6.35
N ARG A 20 11.50 5.28 6.77
CA ARG A 20 12.51 6.13 6.11
C ARG A 20 13.91 5.54 6.14
N ALA A 21 14.31 4.95 7.26
CA ALA A 21 15.61 4.30 7.38
C ALA A 21 15.70 3.08 6.45
N VAL A 22 14.66 2.25 6.40
CA VAL A 22 14.60 1.08 5.52
C VAL A 22 14.61 1.48 4.04
N THR A 23 13.85 2.52 3.66
CA THR A 23 13.86 3.05 2.29
C THR A 23 15.27 3.50 1.88
N ALA A 24 15.99 4.19 2.76
CA ALA A 24 17.36 4.61 2.47
C ALA A 24 18.33 3.42 2.28
N LEU A 25 18.14 2.33 3.03
CA LEU A 25 18.95 1.11 2.89
C LEU A 25 18.60 0.31 1.62
N LYS A 26 17.36 0.40 1.14
CA LYS A 26 16.89 -0.32 -0.05
C LYS A 26 17.42 0.27 -1.36
N ASN A 27 17.99 1.48 -1.32
CA ASN A 27 18.63 2.12 -2.47
C ASN A 27 19.97 1.44 -2.81
N GLY A 28 19.90 0.22 -3.35
CA GLY A 28 21.01 -0.52 -3.95
C GLY A 28 20.94 -0.45 -5.48
N ASP A 29 19.91 -1.07 -6.07
CA ASP A 29 19.79 -1.25 -7.53
C ASP A 29 18.87 -0.23 -8.21
N ARG A 30 18.13 0.57 -7.42
CA ARG A 30 17.20 1.61 -7.89
C ARG A 30 17.01 2.66 -6.80
N ASP A 31 16.71 3.89 -7.19
CA ASP A 31 16.21 4.92 -6.27
C ASP A 31 14.75 4.61 -5.90
N TRP A 32 14.54 4.04 -4.72
CA TRP A 32 13.22 3.80 -4.15
C TRP A 32 12.69 5.07 -3.50
N SER A 33 11.48 5.46 -3.88
CA SER A 33 10.73 6.46 -3.11
C SER A 33 10.04 5.82 -1.90
N LEU A 34 9.65 6.65 -0.92
CA LEU A 34 8.82 6.20 0.21
C LEU A 34 7.52 5.55 -0.29
N SER A 35 6.93 6.09 -1.35
CA SER A 35 5.71 5.57 -1.94
C SER A 35 5.91 4.18 -2.54
N ASP A 36 7.06 3.91 -3.17
CA ASP A 36 7.35 2.59 -3.75
C ASP A 36 7.46 1.53 -2.66
N VAL A 37 8.18 1.84 -1.57
CA VAL A 37 8.33 0.93 -0.41
C VAL A 37 7.00 0.66 0.27
N LEU A 38 6.17 1.69 0.45
CA LEU A 38 4.84 1.52 1.05
C LEU A 38 3.89 0.72 0.15
N THR A 39 3.95 0.95 -1.16
CA THR A 39 3.13 0.22 -2.14
C THR A 39 3.48 -1.27 -2.11
N GLU A 40 4.76 -1.59 -2.21
CA GLU A 40 5.22 -2.98 -2.18
C GLU A 40 4.88 -3.67 -0.85
N ALA A 41 5.10 -3.00 0.29
CA ALA A 41 4.73 -3.56 1.59
C ALA A 41 3.23 -3.86 1.72
N LEU A 42 2.38 -3.05 1.09
CA LEU A 42 0.94 -3.28 1.03
C LEU A 42 0.59 -4.41 0.07
N GLU A 43 1.20 -4.48 -1.11
CA GLU A 43 1.02 -5.56 -2.08
C GLU A 43 1.43 -6.91 -1.46
N ASP A 44 2.58 -6.96 -0.80
CA ASP A 44 3.07 -8.13 -0.08
C ASP A 44 2.12 -8.55 1.04
N TRP A 45 1.56 -7.59 1.79
CA TRP A 45 0.57 -7.87 2.81
C TRP A 45 -0.71 -8.45 2.18
N LEU A 46 -1.20 -7.85 1.10
CA LEU A 46 -2.39 -8.32 0.39
C LEU A 46 -2.22 -9.71 -0.23
N ALA A 47 -1.00 -10.07 -0.62
CA ALA A 47 -0.70 -11.39 -1.19
C ALA A 47 -0.81 -12.54 -0.18
N LYS A 48 -0.75 -12.25 1.14
CA LYS A 48 -0.79 -13.29 2.17
C LYS A 48 -2.15 -14.01 2.23
N PRO A 49 -2.19 -15.35 2.33
CA PRO A 49 -3.44 -16.11 2.32
C PRO A 49 -4.46 -15.66 3.37
N GLU A 50 -4.00 -15.34 4.57
CA GLU A 50 -4.85 -14.87 5.68
C GLU A 50 -5.54 -13.54 5.37
N ASN A 51 -4.87 -12.64 4.66
CA ASN A 51 -5.39 -11.33 4.32
C ASN A 51 -6.33 -11.41 3.12
N ARG A 52 -6.04 -12.29 2.17
CA ARG A 52 -6.96 -12.61 1.07
C ARG A 52 -8.28 -13.20 1.60
N ALA A 53 -8.20 -14.14 2.54
CA ALA A 53 -9.38 -14.72 3.17
C ALA A 53 -10.21 -13.66 3.92
N LEU A 54 -9.56 -12.67 4.53
CA LEU A 54 -10.24 -11.53 5.16
C LEU A 54 -10.98 -10.66 4.13
N ILE A 55 -10.34 -10.35 3.01
CA ILE A 55 -10.95 -9.57 1.92
C ILE A 55 -12.19 -10.26 1.36
N GLU A 56 -12.07 -11.56 1.07
CA GLU A 56 -13.17 -12.39 0.58
C GLU A 56 -14.31 -12.47 1.59
N LYS A 57 -14.00 -12.67 2.88
CA LYS A 57 -15.00 -12.71 3.96
C LYS A 57 -15.81 -11.42 4.09
N HIS A 58 -15.20 -10.28 3.78
CA HIS A 58 -15.81 -8.97 3.96
C HIS A 58 -16.30 -8.34 2.64
N ASN A 59 -16.32 -9.09 1.52
CA ASN A 59 -16.67 -8.60 0.18
C ASN A 59 -15.94 -7.31 -0.20
N LEU A 60 -14.70 -7.13 0.25
CA LEU A 60 -13.89 -5.93 0.00
C LEU A 60 -13.37 -5.86 -1.46
N GLY A 61 -13.85 -6.73 -2.35
CA GLY A 61 -13.55 -6.72 -3.78
C GLY A 61 -14.51 -5.87 -4.63
N ASP A 62 -15.69 -5.53 -4.11
CA ASP A 62 -16.77 -4.88 -4.86
C ASP A 62 -16.71 -3.33 -4.84
N PHE A 63 -15.58 -2.73 -4.43
CA PHE A 63 -15.42 -1.26 -4.44
C PHE A 63 -15.30 -0.65 -5.85
N GLN A 64 -15.61 -1.40 -6.91
CA GLN A 64 -15.53 -0.90 -8.29
C GLN A 64 -16.71 -0.01 -8.69
N ASP A 65 -17.82 0.00 -7.94
CA ASP A 65 -19.06 0.68 -8.36
C ASP A 65 -19.33 2.03 -7.68
N ALA A 66 -18.46 2.52 -6.79
CA ALA A 66 -18.72 3.75 -6.02
C ALA A 66 -18.22 5.06 -6.68
N ASP A 67 -17.43 4.98 -7.76
CA ASP A 67 -16.83 6.15 -8.42
C ASP A 67 -17.53 6.55 -9.75
N GLU A 68 -18.60 5.87 -10.18
CA GLU A 68 -19.36 6.20 -11.41
C GLU A 68 -20.70 6.93 -11.15
N SER A 69 -20.89 7.54 -9.97
CA SER A 69 -22.13 8.28 -9.66
C SER A 69 -21.86 9.58 -8.89
N ASP A 70 -21.36 10.60 -9.59
CA ASP A 70 -21.91 11.98 -9.66
C ASP A 70 -20.99 12.91 -10.49
#